data_AF-A0AAN8CML4-F1
#
_entry.id   AF-A0AAN8CML4-F1
#
_cell.length_a   1.000
_cell.length_b   1.000
_cell.length_c   1.000
_cell.angle_alpha   90.00
_cell.angle_beta   90.00
_cell.angle_gamma   90.00
#
_symmetry.space_group_name_H-M   'P 1'
#
loop_
_entity.id
_entity.type
_entity.pdbx_description
1 polymer ?
#
loop_
_entity_poly.entity_id
_entity_poly.type
_entity_poly.pdbx_seq_one_letter_code
_entity_poly.pdbx_strand_id
1 'polypeptide(L)'
;MDQASIRRLQLVQNAAAKSMTTSPQFWLPIRLTIDFKILLFVFKALNGLAPAYIAELLHRYTPARALRSADQLLLVVPTTRLKTRGHRAFAAAGPRLWSTLPLHVRSAQTLGVFKSSLKAHFFSLAF
;
A
#
# COMPACT_ATOMS: atom_id res chain seq x y z
N MET A 1 2.06 -7.17 44.55
CA MET A 1 1.99 -7.96 43.30
C MET A 1 3.05 -9.04 43.39
N ASP A 2 2.68 -10.30 43.17
CA ASP A 2 3.55 -11.46 43.37
C ASP A 2 4.69 -11.51 42.33
N GLN A 3 5.93 -11.62 42.82
CA GLN A 3 7.16 -11.54 42.02
C GLN A 3 7.30 -12.74 41.06
N ALA A 4 6.68 -13.87 41.39
CA ALA A 4 6.60 -15.03 40.50
C ALA A 4 5.70 -14.77 39.28
N SER A 5 4.64 -13.98 39.45
CA SER A 5 3.71 -13.59 38.39
C SER A 5 4.40 -12.69 37.36
N ILE A 6 5.21 -11.72 37.83
CA ILE A 6 5.99 -10.82 36.98
C ILE A 6 7.01 -11.61 36.14
N ARG A 7 7.71 -12.56 36.76
CA ARG A 7 8.73 -13.38 36.06
C ARG A 7 8.13 -14.28 34.99
N ARG A 8 6.93 -14.83 35.22
CA ARG A 8 6.18 -15.61 34.21
C ARG A 8 5.78 -14.76 33.02
N LEU A 9 5.24 -13.56 33.26
CA LEU A 9 4.87 -12.63 32.20
C LEU A 9 6.10 -12.21 31.39
N GLN A 10 7.22 -11.97 32.04
CA GLN A 10 8.47 -11.60 31.39
C GLN A 10 9.01 -12.72 30.48
N LEU A 11 8.88 -13.99 30.89
CA LEU A 11 9.26 -15.13 30.07
C LEU A 11 8.37 -15.29 28.83
N VAL A 12 7.05 -15.12 28.98
CA VAL A 12 6.10 -15.18 27.86
C VAL A 12 6.35 -14.03 26.88
N GLN A 13 6.60 -12.82 27.37
CA GLN A 13 6.95 -11.67 26.53
C GLN A 13 8.28 -11.86 25.81
N ASN A 14 9.31 -12.38 26.49
CA ASN A 14 10.60 -12.66 25.88
C ASN A 14 10.52 -13.80 24.86
N ALA A 15 9.69 -14.81 25.09
CA ALA A 15 9.45 -15.89 24.12
C ALA A 15 8.68 -15.39 22.88
N ALA A 16 7.67 -14.53 23.07
CA ALA A 16 6.96 -13.88 21.96
C ALA A 16 7.90 -12.96 21.17
N ALA A 17 8.69 -12.12 21.86
CA ALA A 17 9.69 -11.26 21.22
C ALA A 17 10.77 -12.07 20.50
N LYS A 18 11.18 -13.22 21.05
CA LYS A 18 12.15 -14.12 20.40
C LYS A 18 11.57 -14.83 19.17
N SER A 19 10.29 -15.22 19.23
CA SER A 19 9.56 -15.69 18.05
C SER A 19 9.42 -14.59 17.00
N MET A 20 9.38 -13.31 17.41
CA MET A 20 9.41 -12.18 16.48
C MET A 20 10.80 -11.96 15.87
N THR A 21 11.89 -12.25 16.58
CA THR A 21 13.26 -12.06 16.05
C THR A 21 13.74 -13.19 15.14
N THR A 22 13.22 -14.41 15.27
CA THR A 22 13.60 -15.55 14.41
C THR A 22 12.91 -15.56 13.05
N SER A 23 12.07 -14.56 12.75
CA SER A 23 11.45 -14.43 11.43
C SER A 23 11.31 -12.95 11.03
N PRO A 24 12.38 -12.32 10.49
CA PRO A 24 12.32 -10.97 9.92
C PRO A 24 11.34 -10.85 8.73
N GLN A 25 10.77 -11.95 8.26
CA GLN A 25 9.99 -12.04 7.01
C GLN A 25 8.52 -11.60 7.11
N PHE A 26 7.98 -11.26 8.29
CA PHE A 26 6.51 -11.11 8.43
C PHE A 26 5.95 -9.69 8.45
N TRP A 27 6.74 -8.68 8.80
CA TRP A 27 6.20 -7.33 9.07
C TRP A 27 6.79 -6.29 8.12
N LEU A 28 5.93 -5.62 7.36
CA LEU A 28 6.32 -4.42 6.61
C LEU A 28 6.50 -3.24 7.59
N PRO A 29 7.50 -2.37 7.36
CA PRO A 29 7.59 -1.08 8.03
C PRO A 29 6.26 -0.31 8.00
N ILE A 30 5.92 0.38 9.09
CA ILE A 30 4.61 1.05 9.25
C ILE A 30 4.25 1.96 8.07
N ARG A 31 5.23 2.67 7.51
CA ARG A 31 5.04 3.54 6.34
C ARG A 31 4.53 2.76 5.12
N LEU A 32 5.17 1.63 4.82
CA LEU A 32 4.78 0.75 3.71
C LEU A 32 3.43 0.06 3.97
N THR A 33 3.05 -0.20 5.23
CA THR A 33 1.70 -0.72 5.53
C THR A 33 0.59 0.28 5.24
N ILE A 34 0.86 1.58 5.46
CA ILE A 34 -0.09 2.66 5.13
C ILE A 34 -0.23 2.74 3.62
N ASP A 35 0.90 2.76 2.89
CA ASP A 35 0.90 2.80 1.43
C ASP A 35 0.21 1.55 0.85
N PHE A 36 0.41 0.38 1.44
CA PHE A 36 -0.23 -0.87 1.05
C PHE A 36 -1.75 -0.76 1.13
N LYS A 37 -2.28 -0.20 2.23
CA LYS A 37 -3.72 0.00 2.42
C LYS A 37 -4.28 1.00 1.41
N ILE A 38 -3.59 2.12 1.17
CA ILE A 38 -4.01 3.12 0.18
C ILE A 38 -4.08 2.49 -1.21
N LEU A 39 -3.04 1.78 -1.62
CA LEU A 39 -2.96 1.10 -2.92
C LEU A 39 -4.02 0.01 -3.07
N LEU A 40 -4.35 -0.70 -2.00
CA LEU A 40 -5.44 -1.67 -1.99
C LEU A 40 -6.79 -1.01 -2.26
N PHE A 41 -7.04 0.17 -1.68
CA PHE A 41 -8.24 0.95 -1.98
C PHE A 41 -8.26 1.44 -3.44
N VAL A 42 -7.12 1.91 -3.96
CA VAL A 42 -6.99 2.29 -5.38
C VAL A 42 -7.35 1.12 -6.28
N PHE A 43 -6.75 -0.06 -6.06
CA PHE A 43 -7.05 -1.25 -6.87
C PHE A 43 -8.54 -1.61 -6.82
N LYS A 44 -9.13 -1.63 -5.62
CA LYS A 44 -10.56 -1.93 -5.46
C LYS A 44 -11.44 -0.92 -6.21
N ALA A 45 -11.12 0.36 -6.10
CA ALA A 45 -11.86 1.42 -6.78
C ALA A 45 -11.79 1.30 -8.31
N LEU A 46 -10.62 0.99 -8.87
CA LEU A 46 -10.44 0.80 -10.31
C LEU A 46 -11.15 -0.44 -10.87
N ASN A 47 -11.43 -1.43 -10.02
CA ASN A 47 -12.08 -2.70 -10.40
C ASN A 47 -13.55 -2.79 -9.95
N GLY A 48 -14.17 -1.67 -9.56
CA GLY A 48 -15.59 -1.66 -9.14
C GLY A 48 -15.88 -2.39 -7.82
N LEU A 49 -14.86 -2.66 -7.01
CA LEU A 49 -14.98 -3.31 -5.70
C LEU A 49 -15.07 -2.31 -4.53
N ALA A 50 -15.06 -1.01 -4.82
CA ALA A 50 -15.24 0.05 -3.85
C ALA A 50 -16.50 0.87 -4.19
N PRO A 51 -17.08 1.60 -3.21
CA PRO A 51 -18.18 2.52 -3.48
C PRO A 51 -17.85 3.53 -4.58
N ALA A 52 -18.86 3.91 -5.37
CA ALA A 52 -18.72 4.81 -6.53
C ALA A 52 -18.00 6.12 -6.17
N TYR A 53 -18.35 6.73 -5.04
CA TYR A 53 -17.74 8.00 -4.60
C TYR A 53 -16.22 7.92 -4.37
N ILE A 54 -15.65 6.72 -4.10
CA ILE A 54 -14.19 6.55 -4.01
C ILE A 54 -13.58 6.40 -5.40
N ALA A 55 -14.25 5.69 -6.30
CA ALA A 55 -13.81 5.50 -7.68
C ALA A 55 -13.80 6.82 -8.46
N GLU A 56 -14.79 7.68 -8.21
CA GLU A 56 -14.88 9.03 -8.80
C GLU A 56 -13.71 9.96 -8.43
N LEU A 57 -13.01 9.68 -7.32
CA LEU A 57 -11.80 10.43 -6.94
C LEU A 57 -10.56 10.05 -7.75
N LEU A 58 -10.64 9.00 -8.58
CA LEU A 58 -9.51 8.48 -9.35
C LEU A 58 -9.80 8.59 -10.85
N HIS A 59 -8.91 9.25 -11.58
CA HIS A 59 -9.04 9.40 -13.02
C HIS A 59 -7.89 8.69 -13.74
N ARG A 60 -8.22 7.90 -14.76
CA ARG A 60 -7.23 7.23 -15.61
C ARG A 60 -6.47 8.27 -16.44
N TYR A 61 -5.17 8.10 -16.54
CA TYR A 61 -4.33 8.95 -17.38
C TYR A 61 -4.48 8.54 -18.84
N THR A 62 -5.07 9.42 -19.66
CA THR A 62 -5.21 9.24 -21.10
C THR A 62 -4.44 10.36 -21.82
N PRO A 63 -3.25 10.09 -22.39
CA PRO A 63 -2.50 11.11 -23.10
C PRO A 63 -3.21 11.47 -24.41
N ALA A 64 -3.11 12.75 -24.81
CA ALA A 64 -3.71 13.23 -26.06
C ALA A 64 -3.06 12.65 -27.33
N ARG A 65 -1.88 12.04 -27.21
CA ARG A 65 -1.11 11.42 -28.29
C ARG A 65 -0.58 10.07 -27.80
N ALA A 66 -0.36 9.13 -28.71
CA ALA A 66 0.21 7.82 -28.38
C ALA A 66 1.65 8.00 -27.83
N LEU A 67 1.81 7.77 -26.53
CA LEU A 67 3.07 7.84 -25.81
C LEU A 67 3.35 6.48 -25.16
N ARG A 68 4.63 6.16 -24.91
CA ARG A 68 5.01 4.95 -24.16
C ARG A 68 4.42 4.88 -22.74
N SER A 69 3.94 6.01 -22.21
CA SER A 69 3.23 6.10 -20.93
C SER A 69 1.74 5.74 -21.01
N ALA A 70 1.16 5.70 -22.22
CA ALA A 70 -0.26 5.39 -22.42
C ALA A 70 -0.60 3.98 -21.92
N ASP A 71 0.29 3.02 -22.16
CA ASP A 71 0.07 1.60 -21.83
C ASP A 71 0.45 1.24 -20.38
N GLN A 72 0.76 2.23 -19.55
CA GLN A 72 1.26 1.98 -18.19
C GLN A 72 0.17 1.91 -17.12
N LEU A 73 -1.11 2.02 -17.45
CA LEU A 73 -2.21 2.03 -16.45
C LEU A 73 -2.02 3.11 -15.37
N LEU A 74 -1.60 4.32 -15.78
CA LEU A 74 -1.34 5.44 -14.88
C LEU A 74 -2.64 6.15 -14.45
N LEU A 75 -2.57 6.87 -13.33
CA LEU A 75 -3.63 7.72 -12.83
C LEU A 75 -3.21 9.20 -12.89
N VAL A 76 -4.18 10.08 -13.10
CA VAL A 76 -3.96 11.53 -13.02
C VAL A 76 -3.71 11.92 -11.57
N VAL A 77 -2.58 12.57 -11.31
CA VAL A 77 -2.26 13.13 -10.00
C VAL A 77 -2.73 14.58 -9.97
N PRO A 78 -3.77 14.92 -9.18
CA PRO A 78 -4.26 16.30 -9.11
C PRO A 78 -3.23 17.22 -8.46
N THR A 79 -3.10 18.43 -8.99
CA THR A 79 -2.29 19.48 -8.36
C THR A 79 -3.03 20.04 -7.16
N THR A 80 -2.47 19.89 -5.95
CA THR A 80 -3.10 20.42 -4.74
C THR A 80 -2.49 21.74 -4.31
N ARG A 81 -3.33 22.75 -4.05
CA ARG A 81 -2.89 24.08 -3.57
C ARG A 81 -2.21 24.01 -2.18
N LEU A 82 -2.63 23.07 -1.35
CA LEU A 82 -2.10 22.87 0.01
C LEU A 82 -1.00 21.80 0.00
N LYS A 83 0.26 22.23 0.15
CA LYS A 83 1.46 21.35 0.12
C LYS A 83 1.44 20.23 1.17
N THR A 84 0.74 20.41 2.30
CA THR A 84 0.72 19.45 3.41
C THR A 84 -0.53 18.57 3.40
N ARG A 85 -1.70 19.13 3.70
CA ARG A 85 -2.95 18.35 3.82
C ARG A 85 -3.46 17.83 2.48
N GLY A 86 -3.33 18.63 1.41
CA GLY A 86 -3.76 18.24 0.08
C GLY A 86 -3.04 17.00 -0.43
N HIS A 87 -1.71 16.93 -0.26
CA HIS A 87 -0.89 15.81 -0.70
C HIS A 87 -1.21 14.48 0.00
N ARG A 88 -1.81 14.54 1.21
CA ARG A 88 -2.19 13.37 2.01
C ARG A 88 -3.60 12.87 1.71
N ALA A 89 -4.44 13.66 1.04
CA ALA A 89 -5.77 13.23 0.66
C ALA A 89 -5.71 12.03 -0.29
N PHE A 90 -6.67 11.11 -0.20
CA PHE A 90 -6.71 9.91 -1.04
C PHE A 90 -6.65 10.23 -2.54
N ALA A 91 -7.39 11.25 -2.98
CA ALA A 91 -7.42 11.71 -4.36
C ALA A 91 -6.05 12.15 -4.91
N ALA A 92 -5.10 12.54 -4.05
CA ALA A 92 -3.74 12.90 -4.44
C ALA A 92 -2.71 11.78 -4.13
N ALA A 93 -2.81 11.19 -2.93
CA ALA A 93 -1.89 10.15 -2.46
C ALA A 93 -2.04 8.84 -3.22
N GLY A 94 -3.28 8.44 -3.53
CA GLY A 94 -3.58 7.21 -4.28
C GLY A 94 -2.93 7.21 -5.67
N PRO A 95 -3.27 8.17 -6.55
CA PRO A 95 -2.66 8.28 -7.88
C PRO A 95 -1.14 8.38 -7.86
N ARG A 96 -0.58 9.11 -6.88
CA ARG A 96 0.86 9.28 -6.72
C ARG A 96 1.55 7.95 -6.39
N LEU A 97 1.07 7.24 -5.37
CA LEU A 97 1.62 5.94 -4.98
C LEU A 97 1.39 4.89 -6.07
N TRP A 98 0.25 4.93 -6.75
CA TRP A 98 -0.04 4.03 -7.85
C TRP A 98 0.97 4.18 -8.98
N SER A 99 1.34 5.41 -9.30
CA SER A 99 2.29 5.72 -10.37
C SER A 99 3.73 5.26 -10.07
N THR A 100 4.10 5.07 -8.80
CA THR A 100 5.41 4.53 -8.42
C THR A 100 5.51 3.01 -8.55
N LEU A 101 4.37 2.32 -8.71
CA LEU A 101 4.38 0.86 -8.80
C LEU A 101 4.93 0.35 -10.15
N PRO A 102 5.64 -0.78 -10.17
CA PRO A 102 5.98 -1.46 -11.40
C PRO A 102 4.72 -1.85 -12.19
N LEU A 103 4.83 -1.87 -13.52
CA LEU A 103 3.70 -2.20 -14.39
C LEU A 103 3.12 -3.59 -14.08
N HIS A 104 3.97 -4.59 -13.83
CA HIS A 104 3.53 -5.97 -13.54
C HIS A 104 2.68 -6.08 -12.25
N VAL A 105 2.87 -5.18 -11.28
CA VAL A 105 2.02 -5.10 -10.07
C VAL A 105 0.68 -4.45 -10.42
N ARG A 106 0.70 -3.38 -11.21
CA ARG A 106 -0.51 -2.66 -11.65
C ARG A 106 -1.40 -3.49 -12.58
N SER A 107 -0.80 -4.34 -13.41
CA SER A 107 -1.51 -5.21 -14.36
C SER A 107 -2.08 -6.48 -13.72
N ALA A 108 -2.05 -6.59 -12.39
CA ALA A 108 -2.64 -7.74 -11.70
C ALA A 108 -4.14 -7.85 -12.00
N GLN A 109 -4.59 -9.04 -12.40
CA GLN A 109 -5.97 -9.28 -12.83
C GLN A 109 -6.95 -9.44 -11.66
N THR A 110 -6.46 -9.83 -10.48
CA THR A 110 -7.29 -10.09 -9.31
C THR A 110 -6.73 -9.41 -8.07
N LEU A 111 -7.61 -9.17 -7.10
CA LEU A 111 -7.22 -8.60 -5.80
C LEU A 111 -6.19 -9.48 -5.07
N GLY A 112 -6.29 -10.80 -5.21
CA GLY A 112 -5.36 -11.76 -4.59
C GLY A 112 -3.95 -11.63 -5.18
N VAL A 113 -3.85 -11.65 -6.51
CA VAL A 113 -2.58 -11.47 -7.22
C VAL A 113 -1.98 -10.10 -6.89
N PHE A 114 -2.79 -9.04 -6.93
CA PHE A 114 -2.35 -7.69 -6.58
C PHE A 114 -1.75 -7.61 -5.18
N LYS A 115 -2.43 -8.17 -4.16
CA LYS A 115 -1.94 -8.19 -2.77
C LYS A 115 -0.60 -8.90 -2.66
N SER A 116 -0.46 -10.08 -3.27
CA SER A 116 0.77 -10.86 -3.22
C SER A 116 1.94 -10.15 -3.90
N SER A 117 1.74 -9.65 -5.13
CA SER A 117 2.76 -8.91 -5.88
C SER A 117 3.14 -7.60 -5.20
N LEU A 118 2.18 -6.85 -4.65
CA LEU A 118 2.45 -5.61 -3.93
C LEU A 118 3.23 -5.88 -2.63
N LYS A 119 2.86 -6.93 -1.90
CA LYS A 119 3.57 -7.33 -0.68
C LYS A 119 5.01 -7.72 -1.01
N ALA A 120 5.23 -8.54 -2.04
CA ALA A 120 6.57 -8.91 -2.51
C ALA A 120 7.41 -7.69 -2.92
N HIS A 121 6.83 -6.76 -3.69
CA HIS A 121 7.49 -5.53 -4.09
C HIS A 121 7.93 -4.69 -2.89
N PHE A 122 7.06 -4.54 -1.88
CA PHE A 122 7.39 -3.78 -0.67
C PHE A 122 8.40 -4.47 0.24
N PHE A 123 8.45 -5.81 0.27
CA PHE A 123 9.53 -6.52 0.95
C PHE A 123 10.88 -6.23 0.30
N SER A 124 10.96 -6.30 -1.04
CA SER A 124 12.18 -5.97 -1.78
C SER A 124 12.62 -4.51 -1.67
N LEU A 125 11.72 -3.59 -1.32
CA LEU A 125 12.08 -2.19 -1.06
C LEU A 125 12.54 -1.95 0.38
N ALA A 126 12.14 -2.80 1.32
CA ALA A 126 12.40 -2.62 2.74
C ALA A 126 13.65 -3.37 3.24
N PHE A 127 14.01 -4.47 2.57
CA PHE A 127 15.07 -5.41 2.96
C PHE A 127 15.85 -5.85 1.72
#